data_AF-A0A2I0IVN6-F1
#
_entry.id   AF-A0A2I0IVN6-F1
#
_cell.length_a   1.000
_cell.length_b   1.000
_cell.length_c   1.000
_cell.angle_alpha   90.00
_cell.angle_beta   90.00
_cell.angle_gamma   90.00
#
_symmetry.space_group_name_H-M   'P 1'
#
loop_
_entity.id
_entity.type
_entity.pdbx_description
1 polymer ?
#
loop_
_entity_poly.entity_id
_entity_poly.type
_entity_poly.pdbx_seq_one_letter_code
_entity_poly.pdbx_strand_id
1 'polypeptide(L)'
;MAPLISLLRQSTTFTVLAVLTGLIVLSETQPPTSVPPSQPPPPPPPSPPPVNLPNVFLLAGQSNMVGHGDAQKTVGIGPGIPFASKVLELTPEMQAVKLVPCARDMCHLHQWQRREDLYDDLIARAKAADQNGSQLAALLWRQGGADGFRIEDTENYRLKLVQFFEDLRNDLHPSLLIIMEIVRDSQLAVDMLNLMKIDHRGPPYMPDRTHVTPDGQVLVRELMAEVYLPRILTPRPPLSKAR
;
A
#
# COMPACT_ATOMS: atom_id res chain seq x y z
N MET A 1 33.33 41.74 61.43
CA MET A 1 34.01 40.46 61.70
C MET A 1 34.40 39.83 60.36
N ALA A 2 35.60 39.25 60.28
CA ALA A 2 35.99 38.22 59.30
C ALA A 2 36.29 36.93 60.11
N PRO A 3 36.45 35.72 59.52
CA PRO A 3 37.55 35.31 58.62
C PRO A 3 37.03 34.77 57.25
N LEU A 4 37.80 34.43 56.19
CA LEU A 4 39.21 34.06 55.92
C LEU A 4 39.52 32.53 55.88
N ILE A 5 40.52 32.15 55.05
CA ILE A 5 41.18 30.82 54.84
C ILE A 5 40.44 29.92 53.81
N SER A 6 40.94 29.59 52.60
CA SER A 6 42.16 28.86 52.12
C SER A 6 41.99 27.30 52.19
N LEU A 7 42.62 26.42 51.36
CA LEU A 7 44.02 26.40 50.88
C LEU A 7 44.32 25.30 49.80
N LEU A 8 44.92 25.67 48.65
CA LEU A 8 45.79 24.86 47.71
C LEU A 8 45.23 23.51 47.12
N ARG A 9 45.82 22.76 46.15
CA ARG A 9 47.04 22.74 45.28
C ARG A 9 46.70 21.80 44.05
N GLN A 10 47.41 21.52 42.93
CA GLN A 10 48.75 21.77 42.31
C GLN A 10 48.55 21.99 40.76
N SER A 11 49.45 22.48 39.88
CA SER A 11 50.81 23.09 39.93
C SER A 11 51.96 22.42 39.12
N THR A 12 51.78 22.06 37.83
CA THR A 12 52.90 21.89 36.84
C THR A 12 52.58 22.56 35.49
N THR A 13 53.16 23.71 35.08
CA THR A 13 54.51 23.98 34.44
C THR A 13 54.82 23.12 33.19
N PHE A 14 55.39 23.62 32.07
CA PHE A 14 56.15 24.87 31.80
C PHE A 14 55.81 25.61 30.48
N THR A 15 55.95 26.93 30.58
CA THR A 15 56.38 27.97 29.61
C THR A 15 57.10 27.59 28.30
N VAL A 16 56.71 28.23 27.18
CA VAL A 16 57.61 28.94 26.25
C VAL A 16 56.93 30.25 25.80
N LEU A 17 57.70 31.34 25.68
CA LEU A 17 57.28 32.64 25.12
C LEU A 17 58.15 32.95 23.89
N ALA A 18 57.54 33.29 22.76
CA ALA A 18 58.20 33.86 21.59
C ALA A 18 57.25 34.83 20.86
N VAL A 19 57.80 35.87 20.23
CA VAL A 19 57.06 37.03 19.69
C VAL A 19 57.60 37.39 18.30
N LEU A 20 56.77 38.01 17.45
CA LEU A 20 56.98 38.31 16.02
C LEU A 20 57.00 37.03 15.13
N THR A 21 56.49 37.03 13.91
CA THR A 21 56.22 38.13 12.95
C THR A 21 54.78 38.12 12.41
N GLY A 22 54.33 39.23 11.83
CA GLY A 22 53.01 39.30 11.18
C GLY A 22 52.92 38.48 9.89
N LEU A 23 51.78 37.81 9.68
CA LEU A 23 51.43 37.13 8.43
C LEU A 23 50.16 37.74 7.83
N ILE A 24 50.12 37.79 6.50
CA ILE A 24 48.98 38.29 5.72
C ILE A 24 47.85 37.25 5.74
N VAL A 25 46.60 37.71 5.82
CA VAL A 25 45.42 36.85 5.65
C VAL A 25 45.36 36.34 4.22
N LEU A 26 45.81 35.11 4.00
CA LEU A 26 45.54 34.35 2.78
C LEU A 26 44.28 33.51 3.03
N SER A 27 43.25 33.74 2.22
CA SER A 27 42.02 32.97 2.30
C SER A 27 42.26 31.57 1.73
N GLU A 28 42.28 30.55 2.58
CA GLU A 28 42.33 29.16 2.12
C GLU A 28 41.04 28.80 1.37
N THR A 29 41.15 28.60 0.06
CA THR A 29 40.09 28.00 -0.75
C THR A 29 39.94 26.53 -0.37
N GLN A 30 38.81 26.15 0.22
CA GLN A 30 38.53 24.73 0.47
C GLN A 30 38.56 23.95 -0.86
N PRO A 31 39.16 22.74 -0.89
CA PRO A 31 39.09 21.88 -2.06
C PRO A 31 37.63 21.48 -2.34
N PRO A 32 37.25 21.21 -3.60
CA PRO A 32 35.88 20.92 -3.97
C PRO A 32 35.34 19.70 -3.23
N THR A 33 34.16 19.84 -2.64
CA THR A 33 33.44 18.76 -1.95
C THR A 33 33.24 17.57 -2.90
N SER A 34 33.67 16.39 -2.47
CA SER A 34 33.45 15.15 -3.21
C SER A 34 31.95 14.92 -3.42
N VAL A 35 31.52 14.88 -4.68
CA VAL A 35 30.12 14.57 -5.03
C VAL A 35 29.78 13.20 -4.43
N PRO A 36 28.70 13.07 -3.63
CA PRO A 36 28.31 11.78 -3.10
C PRO A 36 27.98 10.81 -4.25
N PRO A 37 28.26 9.50 -4.11
CA PRO A 37 28.03 8.55 -5.19
C PRO A 37 26.56 8.59 -5.61
N SER A 38 26.32 8.84 -6.90
CA SER A 38 24.98 8.92 -7.47
C SER A 38 24.15 7.71 -7.07
N GLN A 39 23.01 7.94 -6.43
CA GLN A 39 22.07 6.85 -6.15
C GLN A 39 21.71 6.16 -7.47
N PRO A 40 21.63 4.81 -7.51
CA PRO A 40 21.13 4.12 -8.68
C PRO A 40 19.71 4.64 -8.98
N PRO A 41 19.32 4.77 -10.26
CA PRO A 41 17.99 5.25 -10.60
C PRO A 41 16.92 4.34 -9.97
N PRO A 42 15.77 4.90 -9.56
CA PRO A 42 14.68 4.07 -9.03
C PRO A 42 14.30 2.99 -10.06
N PRO A 43 13.88 1.80 -9.61
CA PRO A 43 13.46 0.74 -10.52
C PRO A 43 12.37 1.26 -11.47
N PRO A 44 12.41 0.88 -12.76
CA PRO A 44 11.46 1.42 -13.74
C PRO A 44 10.03 1.12 -13.30
N PRO A 45 9.10 2.10 -13.40
CA PRO A 45 7.70 1.86 -13.04
C PRO A 45 7.14 0.72 -13.89
N PRO A 46 6.38 -0.21 -13.30
CA PRO A 46 6.01 -1.47 -13.94
C PRO A 46 5.46 -1.28 -15.34
N SER A 47 5.81 -2.22 -16.23
CA SER A 47 5.27 -2.31 -17.57
C SER A 47 3.73 -2.28 -17.52
N PRO A 48 3.06 -1.60 -18.47
CA PRO A 48 1.61 -1.71 -18.58
C PRO A 48 1.21 -3.17 -18.86
N PRO A 49 0.02 -3.61 -18.44
CA PRO A 49 -0.48 -4.95 -18.78
C PRO A 49 -0.54 -5.11 -20.31
N PRO A 50 -0.21 -6.29 -20.88
CA PRO A 50 -0.47 -6.57 -22.27
C PRO A 50 -1.99 -6.63 -22.47
N VAL A 51 -2.55 -5.64 -23.16
CA VAL A 51 -4.00 -5.33 -23.16
C VAL A 51 -4.89 -6.46 -23.68
N ASN A 52 -4.30 -7.44 -24.39
CA ASN A 52 -4.99 -8.59 -24.96
C ASN A 52 -5.05 -9.83 -24.02
N LEU A 53 -4.69 -9.75 -22.73
CA LEU A 53 -4.73 -10.90 -21.82
C LEU A 53 -5.91 -10.84 -20.83
N PRO A 54 -6.41 -12.00 -20.34
CA PRO A 54 -7.40 -12.04 -19.26
C PRO A 54 -6.87 -11.44 -17.96
N ASN A 55 -7.51 -10.39 -17.45
CA ASN A 55 -7.11 -9.74 -16.20
C ASN A 55 -7.75 -10.41 -14.98
N VAL A 56 -6.92 -10.78 -14.01
CA VAL A 56 -7.27 -11.48 -12.78
C VAL A 56 -7.35 -10.48 -11.62
N PHE A 57 -8.48 -10.46 -10.92
CA PHE A 57 -8.70 -9.64 -9.73
C PHE A 57 -8.96 -10.51 -8.51
N LEU A 58 -8.17 -10.31 -7.45
CA LEU A 58 -8.40 -10.96 -6.16
C LEU A 58 -9.46 -10.17 -5.38
N LEU A 59 -10.47 -10.84 -4.83
CA LEU A 59 -11.51 -10.23 -4.01
C LEU A 59 -11.33 -10.72 -2.57
N ALA A 60 -10.70 -9.92 -1.71
CA ALA A 60 -10.30 -10.34 -0.35
C ALA A 60 -10.68 -9.34 0.75
N GLY A 61 -10.58 -9.80 2.00
CA GLY A 61 -11.14 -9.13 3.16
C GLY A 61 -12.52 -9.70 3.52
N GLN A 62 -13.51 -8.84 3.75
CA GLN A 62 -14.83 -9.23 4.24
C GLN A 62 -15.78 -9.70 3.13
N SER A 63 -16.69 -10.63 3.45
CA SER A 63 -17.63 -11.33 2.56
C SER A 63 -18.32 -10.46 1.50
N ASN A 64 -18.69 -9.25 1.89
CA ASN A 64 -19.31 -8.21 1.06
C ASN A 64 -18.48 -7.77 -0.17
N MET A 65 -17.20 -8.14 -0.27
CA MET A 65 -16.40 -8.03 -1.51
C MET A 65 -16.78 -9.04 -2.59
N VAL A 66 -17.22 -10.23 -2.20
CA VAL A 66 -17.55 -11.34 -3.12
C VAL A 66 -19.05 -11.50 -3.28
N GLY A 67 -19.83 -11.21 -2.23
CA GLY A 67 -21.24 -11.62 -2.15
C GLY A 67 -21.43 -13.08 -1.75
N HIS A 68 -20.37 -13.75 -1.29
CA HIS A 68 -20.47 -15.10 -0.74
C HIS A 68 -20.91 -15.01 0.73
N GLY A 69 -22.20 -15.25 0.96
CA GLY A 69 -22.69 -15.65 2.28
C GLY A 69 -22.42 -17.13 2.52
N ASP A 70 -22.38 -17.55 3.79
CA ASP A 70 -22.56 -18.95 4.16
C ASP A 70 -23.88 -19.47 3.56
N ALA A 71 -23.98 -20.77 3.28
CA ALA A 71 -25.16 -21.41 2.65
C ALA A 71 -26.48 -21.34 3.47
N GLN A 72 -26.50 -20.57 4.56
CA GLN A 72 -27.65 -20.30 5.42
C GLN A 72 -28.01 -18.79 5.52
N LYS A 73 -27.26 -17.90 4.85
CA LYS A 73 -27.50 -16.44 4.84
C LYS A 73 -27.97 -15.96 3.46
N THR A 74 -28.79 -14.93 3.43
CA THR A 74 -29.27 -14.29 2.20
C THR A 74 -28.12 -13.69 1.38
N VAL A 75 -28.05 -14.03 0.09
CA VAL A 75 -26.99 -13.60 -0.82
C VAL A 75 -27.01 -12.08 -1.03
N GLY A 76 -25.96 -11.41 -0.58
CA GLY A 76 -25.68 -10.01 -0.94
C GLY A 76 -24.93 -9.94 -2.27
N ILE A 77 -25.17 -8.91 -3.06
CA ILE A 77 -24.33 -8.61 -4.24
C ILE A 77 -23.04 -7.94 -3.75
N GLY A 78 -21.88 -8.42 -4.18
CA GLY A 78 -20.57 -7.76 -3.97
C GLY A 78 -20.16 -6.87 -5.16
N PRO A 79 -19.21 -5.94 -4.98
CA PRO A 79 -18.80 -5.00 -6.02
C PRO A 79 -18.05 -5.65 -7.18
N GLY A 80 -17.51 -6.87 -7.01
CA GLY A 80 -16.67 -7.54 -8.00
C GLY A 80 -17.32 -7.75 -9.37
N ILE A 81 -18.55 -8.27 -9.44
CA ILE A 81 -19.26 -8.49 -10.72
C ILE A 81 -19.64 -7.15 -11.39
N PRO A 82 -20.25 -6.17 -10.69
CA PRO A 82 -20.46 -4.84 -11.23
C PRO A 82 -19.16 -4.18 -11.76
N PHE A 83 -18.05 -4.27 -11.02
CA PHE A 83 -16.73 -3.77 -11.44
C PHE A 83 -16.22 -4.48 -12.70
N ALA A 84 -16.24 -5.81 -12.74
CA ALA A 84 -15.81 -6.58 -13.91
C ALA A 84 -16.59 -6.20 -15.19
N SER A 85 -17.90 -6.01 -15.05
CA SER A 85 -18.77 -5.53 -16.13
C SER A 85 -18.34 -4.14 -16.61
N LYS A 86 -18.06 -3.20 -15.70
CA LYS A 86 -17.63 -1.83 -16.04
C LYS A 86 -16.24 -1.75 -16.66
N VAL A 87 -15.34 -2.67 -16.30
CA VAL A 87 -14.05 -2.81 -16.99
C VAL A 87 -14.27 -3.27 -18.43
N LEU A 88 -14.98 -4.39 -18.64
CA LEU A 88 -15.24 -4.94 -19.98
C LEU A 88 -16.03 -3.98 -20.90
N GLU A 89 -16.93 -3.17 -20.35
CA GLU A 89 -17.65 -2.09 -21.06
C GLU A 89 -16.69 -1.06 -21.68
N LEU A 90 -15.56 -0.78 -21.02
CA LEU A 90 -14.66 0.32 -21.34
C LEU A 90 -13.28 -0.14 -21.86
N THR A 91 -13.04 -1.45 -21.97
CA THR A 91 -11.85 -2.06 -22.58
C THR A 91 -12.26 -3.17 -23.57
N PRO A 92 -12.83 -2.85 -24.76
CA PRO A 92 -13.35 -3.85 -25.70
C PRO A 92 -12.30 -4.83 -26.25
N GLU A 93 -11.01 -4.48 -26.15
CA GLU A 93 -9.86 -5.32 -26.49
C GLU A 93 -9.48 -6.36 -25.43
N MET A 94 -9.95 -6.21 -24.19
CA MET A 94 -9.64 -7.11 -23.08
C MET A 94 -10.42 -8.42 -23.20
N GLN A 95 -9.72 -9.54 -23.39
CA GLN A 95 -10.35 -10.84 -23.65
C GLN A 95 -11.35 -11.30 -22.58
N ALA A 96 -11.04 -11.06 -21.30
CA ALA A 96 -11.89 -11.42 -20.17
C ALA A 96 -11.43 -10.74 -18.88
N VAL A 97 -12.36 -10.63 -17.92
CA VAL A 97 -12.07 -10.36 -16.51
C VAL A 97 -12.34 -11.65 -15.70
N LYS A 98 -11.35 -12.07 -14.92
CA LYS A 98 -11.42 -13.20 -13.98
C LYS A 98 -11.52 -12.66 -12.55
N LEU A 99 -12.57 -13.04 -11.82
CA LEU A 99 -12.75 -12.71 -10.41
C LEU A 99 -12.35 -13.91 -9.54
N VAL A 100 -11.48 -13.69 -8.55
CA VAL A 100 -10.96 -14.73 -7.66
C VAL A 100 -11.48 -14.49 -6.24
N PRO A 101 -12.55 -15.19 -5.82
CA PRO A 101 -13.15 -14.99 -4.50
C PRO A 101 -12.25 -15.56 -3.40
N CYS A 102 -11.73 -14.68 -2.54
CA CYS A 102 -10.90 -15.03 -1.39
C CYS A 102 -11.51 -14.56 -0.05
N ALA A 103 -12.36 -13.53 -0.06
CA ALA A 103 -12.95 -12.92 1.13
C ALA A 103 -13.70 -13.90 2.04
N ARG A 104 -13.82 -13.57 3.34
CA ARG A 104 -14.53 -14.34 4.36
C ARG A 104 -15.34 -13.44 5.28
N ASP A 105 -16.46 -13.95 5.79
CA ASP A 105 -17.28 -13.27 6.79
C ASP A 105 -16.52 -13.10 8.11
N MET A 106 -16.80 -12.02 8.85
CA MET A 106 -16.27 -11.73 10.20
C MET A 106 -14.74 -11.82 10.41
N CYS A 107 -13.93 -11.81 9.35
CA CYS A 107 -12.47 -11.96 9.47
C CYS A 107 -11.77 -10.72 10.06
N HIS A 108 -10.78 -10.97 10.92
CA HIS A 108 -9.83 -10.00 11.48
C HIS A 108 -8.54 -9.94 10.66
N LEU A 109 -7.82 -8.81 10.70
CA LEU A 109 -6.58 -8.62 9.92
C LEU A 109 -5.44 -9.56 10.34
N HIS A 110 -5.46 -10.07 11.58
CA HIS A 110 -4.46 -11.04 12.03
C HIS A 110 -4.57 -12.37 11.25
N GLN A 111 -5.77 -12.77 10.81
CA GLN A 111 -6.00 -14.02 10.05
C GLN A 111 -5.54 -13.92 8.59
N TRP A 112 -5.13 -12.72 8.14
CA TRP A 112 -4.60 -12.43 6.82
C TRP A 112 -3.07 -12.26 6.83
N GLN A 113 -2.38 -12.54 7.94
CA GLN A 113 -0.91 -12.50 7.97
C GLN A 113 -0.31 -13.76 7.33
N ARG A 114 0.97 -13.70 6.96
CA ARG A 114 1.63 -14.77 6.19
C ARG A 114 1.79 -16.06 7.00
N ARG A 115 1.33 -17.18 6.41
CA ARG A 115 1.14 -18.53 7.03
C ARG A 115 -0.12 -18.67 7.90
N GLU A 116 -1.08 -17.76 7.78
CA GLU A 116 -2.44 -17.93 8.32
C GLU A 116 -3.39 -18.42 7.20
N ASP A 117 -4.42 -19.20 7.56
CA ASP A 117 -5.27 -19.93 6.61
C ASP A 117 -5.86 -19.05 5.48
N LEU A 118 -6.23 -17.79 5.76
CA LEU A 118 -6.84 -16.91 4.75
C LEU A 118 -5.80 -16.33 3.78
N TYR A 119 -4.58 -16.13 4.25
CA TYR A 119 -3.46 -15.71 3.41
C TYR A 119 -3.04 -16.85 2.48
N ASP A 120 -2.82 -18.04 3.02
CA ASP A 120 -2.35 -19.19 2.24
C ASP A 120 -3.42 -19.64 1.21
N ASP A 121 -4.73 -19.59 1.56
CA ASP A 121 -5.85 -19.79 0.61
C ASP A 121 -5.86 -18.73 -0.51
N LEU A 122 -5.63 -17.45 -0.19
CA LEU A 122 -5.52 -16.37 -1.19
C LEU A 122 -4.32 -16.60 -2.12
N ILE A 123 -3.14 -16.91 -1.57
CA ILE A 123 -1.93 -17.16 -2.36
C ILE A 123 -2.12 -18.37 -3.29
N ALA A 124 -2.72 -19.45 -2.80
CA ALA A 124 -3.04 -20.63 -3.61
C ALA A 124 -4.01 -20.30 -4.76
N ARG A 125 -5.11 -19.57 -4.47
CA ARG A 125 -6.09 -19.16 -5.49
C ARG A 125 -5.49 -18.20 -6.52
N ALA A 126 -4.66 -17.25 -6.10
CA ALA A 126 -3.97 -16.33 -6.99
C ALA A 126 -3.03 -17.08 -7.95
N LYS A 127 -2.19 -17.99 -7.41
CA LYS A 127 -1.26 -18.83 -8.20
C LYS A 127 -1.95 -19.86 -9.09
N ALA A 128 -3.22 -20.19 -8.83
CA ALA A 128 -4.06 -20.97 -9.74
C ALA A 128 -4.68 -20.10 -10.86
N ALA A 129 -5.11 -18.88 -10.55
CA ALA A 129 -5.82 -18.01 -11.48
C ALA A 129 -4.91 -17.33 -12.53
N ASP A 130 -3.65 -17.06 -12.17
CA ASP A 130 -2.61 -16.46 -13.03
C ASP A 130 -2.07 -17.43 -14.11
N GLN A 131 -2.49 -18.70 -14.07
CA GLN A 131 -2.10 -19.71 -15.05
C GLN A 131 -2.71 -19.46 -16.43
N ASN A 132 -2.08 -20.04 -17.46
CA ASN A 132 -2.52 -20.03 -18.86
C ASN A 132 -2.59 -18.62 -19.48
N GLY A 133 -1.52 -17.82 -19.31
CA GLY A 133 -1.36 -16.54 -20.01
C GLY A 133 -2.36 -15.46 -19.59
N SER A 134 -2.83 -15.52 -18.34
CA SER A 134 -3.58 -14.43 -17.72
C SER A 134 -2.63 -13.47 -17.02
N GLN A 135 -3.14 -12.37 -16.48
CA GLN A 135 -2.35 -11.46 -15.65
C GLN A 135 -3.06 -11.13 -14.34
N LEU A 136 -2.37 -11.30 -13.22
CA LEU A 136 -2.72 -10.72 -11.94
C LEU A 136 -2.72 -9.17 -12.01
N ALA A 137 -3.91 -8.59 -12.16
CA ALA A 137 -4.11 -7.18 -12.43
C ALA A 137 -4.18 -6.33 -11.16
N ALA A 138 -5.02 -6.73 -10.19
CA ALA A 138 -5.12 -6.05 -8.90
C ALA A 138 -5.69 -6.95 -7.79
N LEU A 139 -5.41 -6.56 -6.54
CA LEU A 139 -6.19 -6.93 -5.37
C LEU A 139 -7.26 -5.85 -5.13
N LEU A 140 -8.53 -6.27 -5.01
CA LEU A 140 -9.60 -5.45 -4.44
C LEU A 140 -9.77 -5.85 -2.96
N TRP A 141 -9.59 -4.90 -2.05
CA TRP A 141 -9.50 -5.13 -0.60
C TRP A 141 -10.48 -4.27 0.19
N ARG A 142 -11.26 -4.92 1.07
CA ARG A 142 -12.16 -4.26 2.03
C ARG A 142 -12.20 -5.08 3.31
N GLN A 143 -11.55 -4.58 4.35
CA GLN A 143 -11.42 -5.26 5.64
C GLN A 143 -11.17 -4.18 6.72
N GLY A 144 -11.47 -4.50 7.98
CA GLY A 144 -11.17 -3.63 9.12
C GLY A 144 -12.33 -3.40 10.09
N GLY A 145 -13.55 -3.86 9.77
CA GLY A 145 -14.68 -3.76 10.68
C GLY A 145 -14.50 -4.57 11.97
N ALA A 146 -14.02 -5.81 11.86
CA ALA A 146 -13.84 -6.72 13.01
C ALA A 146 -12.74 -6.25 13.98
N ASP A 147 -11.67 -5.68 13.44
CA ASP A 147 -10.54 -5.11 14.20
C ASP A 147 -10.93 -3.84 14.99
N GLY A 148 -12.19 -3.37 14.89
CA GLY A 148 -12.76 -2.34 15.75
C GLY A 148 -13.19 -2.83 17.14
N PHE A 149 -13.36 -4.14 17.34
CA PHE A 149 -13.85 -4.69 18.60
C PHE A 149 -12.77 -4.81 19.70
N ARG A 150 -11.49 -4.64 19.37
CA ARG A 150 -10.35 -4.68 20.30
C ARG A 150 -9.44 -3.48 20.09
N ILE A 151 -9.03 -2.83 21.18
CA ILE A 151 -8.07 -1.72 21.14
C ILE A 151 -6.71 -2.15 20.55
N GLU A 152 -6.23 -3.34 20.95
CA GLU A 152 -5.01 -3.96 20.44
C GLU A 152 -5.01 -4.16 18.92
N ASP A 153 -6.11 -4.65 18.34
CA ASP A 153 -6.22 -4.80 16.89
C ASP A 153 -6.35 -3.44 16.20
N THR A 154 -7.07 -2.49 16.82
CA THR A 154 -7.21 -1.11 16.34
C THR A 154 -5.87 -0.37 16.26
N GLU A 155 -5.03 -0.47 17.29
CA GLU A 155 -3.72 0.17 17.38
C GLU A 155 -2.71 -0.45 16.40
N ASN A 156 -2.67 -1.78 16.31
CA ASN A 156 -1.74 -2.48 15.45
C ASN A 156 -2.18 -2.57 13.98
N TYR A 157 -3.42 -2.17 13.66
CA TYR A 157 -4.04 -2.35 12.34
C TYR A 157 -3.16 -1.84 11.19
N ARG A 158 -2.63 -0.62 11.31
CA ARG A 158 -1.82 0.00 10.25
C ARG A 158 -0.55 -0.80 9.93
N LEU A 159 0.10 -1.36 10.96
CA LEU A 159 1.34 -2.12 10.81
C LEU A 159 1.06 -3.50 10.19
N LYS A 160 0.07 -4.24 10.75
CA LYS A 160 -0.41 -5.52 10.20
C LYS A 160 -0.87 -5.40 8.73
N LEU A 161 -1.40 -4.24 8.33
CA LEU A 161 -1.92 -4.03 6.97
C LEU A 161 -0.81 -3.73 5.95
N VAL A 162 0.19 -2.91 6.33
CA VAL A 162 1.40 -2.70 5.51
C VAL A 162 2.11 -4.04 5.32
N GLN A 163 2.34 -4.78 6.42
CA GLN A 163 2.99 -6.09 6.35
C GLN A 163 2.26 -7.06 5.41
N PHE A 164 0.93 -7.19 5.52
CA PHE A 164 0.12 -8.00 4.60
C PHE A 164 0.31 -7.59 3.13
N PHE A 165 0.29 -6.30 2.82
CA PHE A 165 0.48 -5.81 1.45
C PHE A 165 1.92 -5.99 0.92
N GLU A 166 2.93 -5.99 1.79
CA GLU A 166 4.32 -6.30 1.45
C GLU A 166 4.53 -7.80 1.22
N ASP A 167 4.05 -8.65 2.14
CA ASP A 167 4.11 -10.10 2.02
C ASP A 167 3.39 -10.61 0.75
N LEU A 168 2.19 -10.10 0.45
CA LEU A 168 1.49 -10.39 -0.82
C LEU A 168 2.32 -10.05 -2.07
N ARG A 169 3.09 -8.96 -2.03
CA ARG A 169 3.94 -8.54 -3.16
C ARG A 169 5.19 -9.39 -3.28
N ASN A 170 5.70 -9.90 -2.17
CA ASN A 170 6.80 -10.87 -2.14
C ASN A 170 6.36 -12.25 -2.65
N ASP A 171 5.16 -12.71 -2.30
CA ASP A 171 4.66 -14.05 -2.67
C ASP A 171 3.93 -14.12 -4.02
N LEU A 172 3.48 -13.00 -4.60
CA LEU A 172 2.78 -12.92 -5.89
C LEU A 172 3.52 -12.07 -6.93
N HIS A 173 3.52 -10.74 -6.78
CA HIS A 173 4.12 -9.83 -7.75
C HIS A 173 4.52 -8.48 -7.11
N PRO A 174 5.80 -8.04 -7.20
CA PRO A 174 6.30 -6.86 -6.48
C PRO A 174 5.56 -5.55 -6.78
N SER A 175 4.95 -5.44 -7.96
CA SER A 175 4.23 -4.24 -8.41
C SER A 175 2.70 -4.36 -8.38
N LEU A 176 2.14 -5.42 -7.75
CA LEU A 176 0.71 -5.66 -7.66
C LEU A 176 -0.07 -4.41 -7.22
N LEU A 177 -1.03 -3.99 -8.05
CA LEU A 177 -1.95 -2.91 -7.74
C LEU A 177 -2.90 -3.36 -6.63
N ILE A 178 -3.09 -2.52 -5.62
CA ILE A 178 -4.03 -2.76 -4.53
C ILE A 178 -5.04 -1.61 -4.55
N ILE A 179 -6.32 -1.94 -4.62
CA ILE A 179 -7.44 -1.00 -4.55
C ILE A 179 -8.17 -1.28 -3.22
N MET A 180 -8.02 -0.36 -2.27
CA MET A 180 -8.48 -0.52 -0.91
C MET A 180 -9.68 0.40 -0.61
N GLU A 181 -10.77 -0.17 -0.10
CA GLU A 181 -11.83 0.62 0.54
C GLU A 181 -11.38 1.08 1.93
N ILE A 182 -11.55 2.38 2.21
CA ILE A 182 -11.32 2.93 3.55
C ILE A 182 -12.56 2.66 4.41
N VAL A 183 -12.38 1.86 5.45
CA VAL A 183 -13.35 1.59 6.52
C VAL A 183 -12.79 1.90 7.92
N ARG A 184 -11.53 2.39 8.00
CA ARG A 184 -10.84 2.85 9.22
C ARG A 184 -9.90 4.02 8.93
N ASP A 185 -9.85 5.00 9.82
CA ASP A 185 -8.95 6.16 9.71
C ASP A 185 -7.46 5.77 9.56
N SER A 186 -7.04 4.67 10.18
CA SER A 186 -5.67 4.17 10.10
C SER A 186 -5.23 3.77 8.68
N GLN A 187 -6.18 3.53 7.76
CA GLN A 187 -5.91 3.28 6.33
C GLN A 187 -5.58 4.57 5.56
N LEU A 188 -6.06 5.74 6.00
CA LEU A 188 -5.71 7.04 5.40
C LEU A 188 -4.20 7.26 5.46
N ALA A 189 -3.57 6.89 6.58
CA ALA A 189 -2.14 7.04 6.85
C ALA A 189 -1.23 5.93 6.28
N VAL A 190 -1.76 4.98 5.48
CA VAL A 190 -0.93 4.00 4.75
C VAL A 190 -0.48 4.60 3.43
N ASP A 191 0.83 4.76 3.21
CA ASP A 191 1.38 5.20 1.93
C ASP A 191 2.34 4.14 1.38
N MET A 192 2.11 3.71 0.14
CA MET A 192 2.80 2.60 -0.52
C MET A 192 2.69 2.74 -2.04
N LEU A 193 3.74 2.36 -2.77
CA LEU A 193 3.71 2.27 -4.24
C LEU A 193 2.52 1.42 -4.70
N ASN A 194 1.82 1.82 -5.76
CA ASN A 194 0.67 1.10 -6.34
C ASN A 194 -0.43 0.71 -5.34
N LEU A 195 -0.64 1.51 -4.28
CA LEU A 195 -1.85 1.46 -3.46
C LEU A 195 -2.78 2.60 -3.89
N MET A 196 -3.99 2.24 -4.32
CA MET A 196 -5.11 3.17 -4.47
C MET A 196 -6.06 2.99 -3.28
N LYS A 197 -6.71 4.10 -2.89
CA LYS A 197 -7.73 4.12 -1.85
C LYS A 197 -9.03 4.66 -2.45
N ILE A 198 -10.15 4.04 -2.12
CA ILE A 198 -11.48 4.59 -2.39
C ILE A 198 -12.14 5.01 -1.07
N ASP A 199 -12.68 6.22 -1.05
CA ASP A 199 -13.45 6.78 0.06
C ASP A 199 -14.77 7.35 -0.47
N HIS A 200 -15.85 6.60 -0.23
CA HIS A 200 -17.23 7.00 -0.47
C HIS A 200 -17.88 7.77 0.69
N ARG A 201 -17.18 8.00 1.81
CA ARG A 201 -17.73 8.54 3.08
C ARG A 201 -18.90 7.73 3.65
N GLY A 202 -18.86 6.42 3.41
CA GLY A 202 -19.94 5.47 3.67
C GLY A 202 -20.91 5.40 2.48
N PRO A 203 -21.05 4.25 1.81
CA PRO A 203 -22.15 4.05 0.88
C PRO A 203 -23.45 3.86 1.68
N PRO A 204 -24.64 3.94 1.04
CA PRO A 204 -25.87 3.51 1.71
C PRO A 204 -25.73 2.06 2.19
N TYR A 205 -26.04 1.84 3.48
CA TYR A 205 -26.04 0.53 4.15
C TYR A 205 -27.47 0.00 4.33
N MET A 206 -27.60 -1.31 4.40
CA MET A 206 -28.80 -2.02 4.83
C MET A 206 -29.13 -1.67 6.31
N PRO A 207 -30.36 -1.94 6.80
CA PRO A 207 -30.75 -1.62 8.18
C PRO A 207 -29.88 -2.25 9.28
N ASP A 208 -29.16 -3.34 8.96
CA ASP A 208 -28.16 -3.98 9.83
C ASP A 208 -26.83 -3.22 9.98
N ARG A 209 -26.65 -2.10 9.25
CA ARG A 209 -25.45 -1.23 9.24
C ARG A 209 -24.14 -1.96 8.89
N THR A 210 -24.23 -3.13 8.28
CA THR A 210 -23.11 -4.06 8.04
C THR A 210 -22.99 -4.41 6.56
N HIS A 211 -24.11 -4.63 5.88
CA HIS A 211 -24.16 -4.87 4.44
C HIS A 211 -24.42 -3.58 3.66
N VAL A 212 -23.73 -3.42 2.53
CA VAL A 212 -23.94 -2.29 1.60
C VAL A 212 -25.20 -2.55 0.75
N THR A 213 -26.01 -1.52 0.46
CA THR A 213 -27.20 -1.68 -0.42
C THR A 213 -26.79 -1.91 -1.87
N PRO A 214 -27.68 -2.38 -2.76
CA PRO A 214 -27.41 -2.47 -4.20
C PRO A 214 -26.89 -1.15 -4.81
N ASP A 215 -27.51 -0.01 -4.47
CA ASP A 215 -27.06 1.32 -4.92
C ASP A 215 -25.67 1.67 -4.36
N GLY A 216 -25.38 1.28 -3.12
CA GLY A 216 -24.05 1.42 -2.53
C GLY A 216 -22.99 0.59 -3.25
N GLN A 217 -23.33 -0.61 -3.74
CA GLN A 217 -22.43 -1.43 -4.55
C GLN A 217 -22.21 -0.83 -5.95
N VAL A 218 -23.18 -0.08 -6.50
CA VAL A 218 -22.98 0.72 -7.71
C VAL A 218 -22.03 1.89 -7.45
N LEU A 219 -22.12 2.57 -6.29
CA LEU A 219 -21.15 3.61 -5.91
C LEU A 219 -19.74 3.04 -5.72
N VAL A 220 -19.60 1.90 -5.03
CA VAL A 220 -18.31 1.20 -4.87
C VAL A 220 -17.73 0.80 -6.23
N ARG A 221 -18.56 0.33 -7.17
CA ARG A 221 -18.16 0.04 -8.56
C ARG A 221 -17.53 1.25 -9.23
N GLU A 222 -18.21 2.40 -9.26
CA GLU A 222 -17.70 3.57 -9.99
C GLU A 222 -16.35 4.02 -9.43
N LEU A 223 -16.19 4.05 -8.10
CA LEU A 223 -14.93 4.46 -7.46
C LEU A 223 -13.79 3.45 -7.71
N MET A 224 -14.08 2.14 -7.71
CA MET A 224 -13.08 1.11 -8.09
C MET A 224 -12.69 1.24 -9.57
N ALA A 225 -13.64 1.54 -10.45
CA ALA A 225 -13.38 1.76 -11.87
C ALA A 225 -12.60 3.05 -12.14
N GLU A 226 -12.92 4.15 -11.43
CA GLU A 226 -12.27 5.45 -11.53
C GLU A 226 -10.76 5.37 -11.20
N VAL A 227 -10.37 4.63 -10.15
CA VAL A 227 -8.95 4.48 -9.81
C VAL A 227 -8.21 3.43 -10.65
N TYR A 228 -8.94 2.51 -11.30
CA TYR A 228 -8.36 1.43 -12.10
C TYR A 228 -8.19 1.79 -13.58
N LEU A 229 -9.26 2.23 -14.25
CA LEU A 229 -9.29 2.40 -15.71
C LEU A 229 -8.22 3.37 -16.24
N PRO A 230 -7.92 4.53 -15.61
CA PRO A 230 -6.84 5.41 -16.07
C PRO A 230 -5.46 4.74 -16.06
N ARG A 231 -5.22 3.70 -15.23
CA ARG A 231 -3.94 2.97 -15.20
C ARG A 231 -3.72 2.06 -16.41
N ILE A 232 -4.78 1.72 -17.16
CA ILE A 232 -4.70 0.83 -18.33
C ILE A 232 -5.11 1.54 -19.64
N LEU A 233 -6.01 2.52 -19.58
CA LEU A 233 -6.48 3.26 -20.75
C LEU A 233 -5.59 4.45 -21.16
N THR A 234 -4.71 4.96 -20.28
CA THR A 234 -3.83 6.07 -20.65
C THR A 234 -2.59 5.58 -21.41
N PRO A 235 -2.37 6.01 -22.67
CA PRO A 235 -1.10 5.74 -23.34
C PRO A 235 -0.02 6.54 -22.62
N ARG A 236 0.98 5.86 -22.02
CA ARG A 236 2.19 6.57 -21.58
C ARG A 236 2.81 7.24 -22.82
N PRO A 237 3.25 8.51 -22.75
CA PRO A 237 4.08 9.06 -23.81
C PRO A 237 5.30 8.15 -24.00
N PRO A 238 5.76 7.90 -25.25
CA PRO A 238 6.91 7.06 -25.49
C PRO A 238 8.11 7.63 -24.73
N LEU A 239 8.88 6.76 -24.06
CA LEU A 239 10.09 7.16 -23.35
C LEU A 239 10.99 7.95 -24.32
N SER A 240 11.09 9.26 -24.10
CA SER A 240 12.07 10.08 -24.80
C SER A 240 13.44 9.51 -24.47
N LYS A 241 14.17 9.07 -25.49
CA LYS A 241 15.55 8.61 -25.31
C LYS A 241 16.32 9.78 -24.71
N ALA A 242 16.83 9.61 -23.49
CA ALA A 242 17.80 10.52 -22.91
C ALA A 242 18.95 10.71 -23.90
N ARG A 243 19.36 11.96 -24.09
CA ARG A 243 20.21 12.41 -25.20
C ARG A 243 21.54 12.95 -24.68
#